data_AF-A0AAV5UX21-F1
#
_entry.id   AF-A0AAV5UX21-F1
#
_cell.length_a   1.000
_cell.length_b   1.000
_cell.length_c   1.000
_cell.angle_alpha   90.00
_cell.angle_beta   90.00
_cell.angle_gamma   90.00
#
_symmetry.space_group_name_H-M   'P 1'
#
loop_
_entity.id
_entity.type
_entity.pdbx_description
1 polymer ?
#
loop_
_entity_poly.entity_id
_entity_poly.type
_entity_poly.pdbx_seq_one_letter_code
_entity_poly.pdbx_strand_id
1 'polypeptide(L)'
;MGAVPATQYLSLLSTGTGAMNCVLDSGYTLEQGSKDLLKPMMNIWTPIYQKLRVKAVAMKKNKKNDTQIKNQMCTLATAAITKAIFQKTISTAKAKMTNKRVWDCAAKYLPQVANPQYKQYTW
;
A
#
# COMPACT_ATOMS: atom_id res chain seq x y z
N MET A 1 18.38 9.33 6.12
CA MET A 1 17.01 9.08 5.62
C MET A 1 16.18 10.29 6.01
N GLY A 2 15.77 11.11 5.04
CA GLY A 2 14.99 12.32 5.31
C GLY A 2 13.58 11.95 5.77
N ALA A 3 13.16 12.47 6.92
CA ALA A 3 11.78 12.39 7.35
C ALA A 3 10.89 12.92 6.22
N VAL A 4 9.80 12.20 5.92
CA VAL A 4 8.75 12.73 5.03
C VAL A 4 8.31 14.06 5.64
N PRO A 5 8.41 15.19 4.93
CA PRO A 5 8.04 16.49 5.46
C PRO A 5 6.61 16.44 6.02
N ALA A 6 6.37 17.04 7.19
CA ALA A 6 5.05 17.02 7.84
C ALA A 6 3.92 17.51 6.91
N THR A 7 4.24 18.39 5.96
CA THR A 7 3.33 18.87 4.90
C THR A 7 2.85 17.76 3.96
N GLN A 8 3.71 16.80 3.60
CA GLN A 8 3.32 15.62 2.82
C GLN A 8 2.46 14.65 3.64
N TYR A 9 2.74 14.54 4.94
CA TYR A 9 1.92 13.71 5.85
C TYR A 9 0.50 14.26 6.02
N LEU A 10 0.35 15.58 6.22
CA LEU A 10 -0.96 16.23 6.31
C LEU A 10 -1.77 16.12 5.01
N SER A 11 -1.10 16.24 3.85
CA SER A 11 -1.73 16.03 2.55
C SER A 11 -2.18 14.58 2.35
N LEU A 12 -1.41 13.61 2.82
CA LEU A 12 -1.79 12.19 2.78
C LEU A 12 -2.95 11.88 3.73
N LEU A 13 -2.97 12.50 4.92
CA LEU A 13 -4.08 12.37 5.87
C LEU A 13 -5.38 12.94 5.29
N SER A 14 -5.36 14.15 4.72
CA SER A 14 -6.56 14.75 4.12
C SER A 14 -7.05 13.96 2.90
N THR A 15 -6.12 13.44 2.10
CA THR A 15 -6.40 12.50 1.00
C THR A 15 -7.09 11.23 1.51
N GLY A 16 -6.55 10.65 2.60
CA GLY A 16 -7.12 9.46 3.24
C GLY A 16 -8.54 9.70 3.78
N THR A 17 -8.76 10.81 4.46
CA THR A 17 -10.09 11.20 4.96
C THR A 17 -11.08 11.43 3.82
N GLY A 18 -10.67 12.10 2.74
CA GLY A 18 -11.50 12.32 1.56
C GLY A 18 -11.90 11.01 0.86
N ALA A 19 -10.95 10.08 0.72
CA ALA A 19 -11.21 8.75 0.18
C ALA A 19 -12.20 7.97 1.06
N MET A 20 -12.00 8.00 2.38
CA MET A 20 -12.86 7.30 3.33
C MET A 20 -14.30 7.84 3.31
N ASN A 21 -14.48 9.16 3.33
CA ASN A 21 -15.81 9.78 3.25
C ASN A 21 -16.53 9.41 1.94
N CYS A 22 -15.82 9.47 0.81
CA CYS A 22 -16.39 9.10 -0.49
C CYS A 22 -16.85 7.63 -0.51
N VAL A 23 -16.06 6.72 0.07
CA VAL A 23 -16.43 5.29 0.18
C VAL A 23 -17.65 5.12 1.09
N LEU A 24 -17.71 5.81 2.22
CA LEU A 24 -18.88 5.76 3.13
C LEU A 24 -20.15 6.29 2.46
N ASP A 25 -20.06 7.40 1.72
CA ASP A 25 -21.18 7.99 0.97
C ASP A 25 -21.71 7.09 -0.14
N SER A 26 -20.92 6.11 -0.58
CA SER A 26 -21.33 5.12 -1.58
C SER A 26 -22.16 3.96 -1.00
N GLY A 27 -22.41 3.96 0.32
CA GLY A 27 -23.10 2.88 1.04
C GLY A 27 -22.23 1.65 1.31
N TYR A 28 -20.92 1.75 1.04
CA TYR A 28 -19.98 0.66 1.26
C TYR A 28 -19.39 0.77 2.67
N THR A 29 -19.56 -0.28 3.46
CA THR A 29 -19.00 -0.28 4.82
C THR A 29 -17.49 -0.54 4.78
N LEU A 30 -16.78 0.00 5.78
CA LEU A 30 -15.37 -0.32 5.99
C LEU A 30 -15.15 -1.82 6.24
N GLU A 31 -16.14 -2.51 6.82
CA GLU A 31 -16.07 -3.95 7.05
C GLU A 31 -16.14 -4.75 5.74
N GLN A 32 -17.05 -4.39 4.82
CA GLN A 32 -17.08 -4.97 3.47
C GLN A 32 -15.77 -4.70 2.73
N GLY A 33 -15.29 -3.46 2.74
CA GLY A 33 -14.01 -3.10 2.12
C GLY A 33 -12.85 -3.93 2.66
N SER A 34 -12.81 -4.14 3.98
CA SER A 34 -11.79 -4.97 4.62
C SER A 34 -11.91 -6.44 4.20
N LYS A 35 -13.11 -7.03 4.19
CA LYS A 35 -13.27 -8.44 3.79
C LYS A 35 -12.96 -8.67 2.31
N ASP A 36 -13.42 -7.79 1.43
CA ASP A 36 -13.35 -7.98 -0.02
C ASP A 36 -11.98 -7.63 -0.60
N LEU A 37 -11.25 -6.69 0.02
CA LEU A 37 -10.01 -6.16 -0.52
C LEU A 37 -8.79 -6.62 0.25
N LEU A 38 -8.87 -6.67 1.58
CA LEU A 38 -7.70 -6.89 2.42
C LEU A 38 -7.09 -8.27 2.15
N LYS A 39 -7.90 -9.34 2.11
CA LYS A 39 -7.38 -10.70 1.89
C LYS A 39 -6.77 -10.89 0.48
N PRO A 40 -7.44 -10.50 -0.63
CA PRO A 40 -6.85 -10.60 -1.96
C PRO A 40 -5.60 -9.73 -2.15
N MET A 41 -5.60 -8.51 -1.61
CA MET A 41 -4.42 -7.65 -1.65
C MET A 41 -3.29 -8.24 -0.81
N MET A 42 -3.57 -8.68 0.42
CA MET A 42 -2.56 -9.32 1.29
C MET A 42 -1.89 -10.51 0.59
N ASN A 43 -2.63 -11.35 -0.12
CA ASN A 43 -2.06 -12.48 -0.85
C ASN A 43 -0.99 -12.06 -1.89
N ILE A 44 -1.08 -10.86 -2.45
CA ILE A 44 -0.07 -10.31 -3.37
C ILE A 44 1.19 -9.93 -2.60
N TRP A 45 1.05 -9.39 -1.39
CA TRP A 45 2.15 -8.90 -0.55
C TRP A 45 2.77 -9.98 0.33
N THR A 46 2.05 -11.06 0.65
CA THR A 46 2.52 -12.16 1.51
C THR A 46 3.87 -12.74 1.08
N PRO A 47 4.12 -13.05 -0.21
CA PRO A 47 5.42 -13.60 -0.62
C PRO A 47 6.58 -12.62 -0.40
N ILE A 48 6.34 -11.31 -0.56
CA ILE A 48 7.33 -10.27 -0.30
C ILE A 48 7.63 -10.21 1.20
N TYR A 49 6.58 -10.17 2.01
CA TYR A 49 6.71 -10.15 3.47
C TYR A 49 7.46 -11.38 3.99
N GLN A 50 7.15 -12.58 3.49
CA GLN A 50 7.85 -13.81 3.87
C GLN A 50 9.35 -13.74 3.52
N LYS A 51 9.71 -13.25 2.33
CA LYS A 51 11.12 -13.06 1.94
C LYS A 51 11.85 -12.09 2.87
N LEU A 52 11.22 -10.96 3.20
CA LEU A 52 11.79 -9.99 4.12
C LEU A 52 11.96 -10.58 5.53
N ARG A 53 10.93 -11.27 6.04
CA ARG A 53 10.95 -11.93 7.35
C ARG A 53 12.09 -12.94 7.46
N VAL A 54 12.25 -13.84 6.49
CA VAL A 54 13.33 -14.84 6.49
C VAL A 54 14.70 -14.15 6.52
N LYS A 55 14.88 -13.06 5.75
CA LYS A 55 16.13 -12.32 5.72
C LYS A 55 16.41 -11.56 7.02
N ALA A 56 15.39 -10.96 7.64
CA ALA A 56 15.51 -10.33 8.95
C ALA A 56 15.91 -11.34 10.03
N VAL A 57 15.28 -12.53 10.04
CA VAL A 57 15.63 -13.62 10.96
C VAL A 57 17.08 -14.08 10.76
N ALA A 58 17.52 -14.25 9.51
CA ALA A 58 18.90 -14.62 9.20
C ALA A 58 19.90 -13.54 9.65
N MET A 59 19.61 -12.26 9.45
CA MET A 59 20.47 -11.17 9.90
C MET A 59 20.56 -11.08 11.43
N LYS A 60 19.43 -11.32 12.13
CA LYS A 60 19.40 -11.40 13.59
C LYS A 60 20.24 -12.59 14.10
N LYS A 61 20.14 -13.75 13.45
CA LYS A 61 20.99 -14.93 13.74
C LYS A 61 22.48 -14.60 13.54
N ASN A 62 22.78 -13.79 12.52
CA ASN A 62 24.14 -13.31 12.24
C ASN A 62 24.56 -12.11 13.10
N LYS A 63 23.86 -11.85 14.21
CA LYS A 63 24.16 -10.80 15.21
C LYS A 63 24.29 -9.39 14.60
N LYS A 64 23.58 -9.11 13.50
CA LYS A 64 23.46 -7.74 12.98
C LYS A 64 22.65 -6.90 13.95
N ASN A 65 23.03 -5.64 14.10
CA ASN A 65 22.28 -4.72 14.96
C ASN A 65 20.97 -4.26 14.30
N ASP A 66 20.05 -3.74 15.12
CA ASP A 66 18.71 -3.36 14.67
C ASP A 66 18.74 -2.29 13.57
N THR A 67 19.69 -1.36 13.60
CA THR A 67 19.85 -0.32 12.58
C THR A 67 20.22 -0.93 11.22
N GLN A 68 21.15 -1.88 11.19
CA GLN A 68 21.53 -2.60 9.97
C GLN A 68 20.38 -3.43 9.42
N ILE A 69 19.62 -4.10 10.29
CA ILE A 69 18.44 -4.88 9.90
C ILE A 69 17.39 -3.95 9.30
N LYS A 70 17.05 -2.85 9.98
CA LYS A 70 16.07 -1.87 9.50
C LYS A 70 16.45 -1.27 8.15
N ASN A 71 17.70 -0.82 8.00
CA ASN A 71 18.18 -0.25 6.74
C ASN A 71 18.09 -1.27 5.59
N GLN A 72 18.54 -2.50 5.83
CA GLN A 72 18.49 -3.55 4.82
C GLN A 72 17.05 -3.94 4.46
N MET A 73 16.16 -4.03 5.45
CA MET A 73 14.74 -4.33 5.23
C MET A 73 14.06 -3.21 4.43
N CYS A 74 14.33 -1.95 4.75
CA CYS A 74 13.84 -0.81 3.96
C CYS A 74 14.31 -0.88 2.51
N THR A 75 15.60 -1.13 2.26
CA THR A 75 16.13 -1.24 0.88
C THR A 75 15.45 -2.37 0.11
N LEU A 76 15.29 -3.54 0.72
CA LEU A 76 14.66 -4.70 0.06
C LEU A 76 13.16 -4.51 -0.15
N ALA A 77 12.47 -3.90 0.83
CA ALA A 77 11.05 -3.58 0.72
C ALA A 77 10.82 -2.58 -0.41
N THR A 78 11.61 -1.50 -0.47
CA THR A 78 11.52 -0.50 -1.55
C THR A 78 11.76 -1.12 -2.92
N ALA A 79 12.77 -1.99 -3.06
CA ALA A 79 13.03 -2.68 -4.32
C ALA A 79 11.91 -3.66 -4.72
N ALA A 80 11.23 -4.26 -3.74
CA ALA A 80 10.12 -5.17 -3.99
C ALA A 80 8.82 -4.44 -4.36
N ILE A 81 8.66 -3.17 -3.99
CA ILE A 81 7.54 -2.32 -4.42
C ILE A 81 7.79 -1.89 -5.86
N THR A 82 7.56 -2.82 -6.78
CA THR A 82 7.64 -2.58 -8.22
C THR A 82 6.30 -2.11 -8.78
N LYS A 83 6.35 -1.45 -9.94
CA LYS A 83 5.16 -1.08 -10.72
C LYS A 83 4.22 -2.28 -10.94
N ALA A 84 4.77 -3.45 -11.28
CA ALA A 84 3.97 -4.64 -11.57
C ALA A 84 3.16 -5.11 -10.35
N ILE A 85 3.76 -5.05 -9.16
CA ILE A 85 3.06 -5.42 -7.91
C ILE A 85 1.98 -4.39 -7.56
N PHE A 86 2.29 -3.11 -7.76
CA PHE A 86 1.32 -2.03 -7.56
C PHE A 86 0.12 -2.15 -8.51
N GLN A 87 0.37 -2.37 -9.80
CA GLN A 87 -0.68 -2.60 -10.80
C GLN A 87 -1.49 -3.86 -10.50
N LYS A 88 -0.84 -4.97 -10.14
CA LYS A 88 -1.54 -6.22 -9.75
C LYS A 88 -2.46 -5.99 -8.55
N THR A 89 -2.02 -5.18 -7.59
CA THR A 89 -2.82 -4.80 -6.41
C THR A 89 -4.05 -3.98 -6.82
N ILE A 90 -3.87 -2.95 -7.64
CA ILE A 90 -4.96 -2.10 -8.18
C ILE A 90 -5.95 -2.93 -8.99
N SER A 91 -5.49 -3.77 -9.93
CA SER A 91 -6.35 -4.61 -10.76
C SER A 91 -7.13 -5.63 -9.92
N THR A 92 -6.50 -6.21 -8.90
CA THR A 92 -7.18 -7.13 -7.98
C THR A 92 -8.23 -6.41 -7.15
N ALA A 93 -7.94 -5.21 -6.66
CA ALA A 93 -8.92 -4.39 -5.96
C ALA A 93 -10.10 -4.02 -6.87
N LYS A 94 -9.84 -3.58 -8.12
CA LYS A 94 -10.87 -3.28 -9.11
C LYS A 94 -11.79 -4.46 -9.40
N ALA A 95 -11.21 -5.65 -9.54
CA ALA A 95 -11.98 -6.86 -9.80
C ALA A 95 -12.86 -7.30 -8.62
N LYS A 96 -12.56 -6.84 -7.40
CA LYS A 96 -13.31 -7.17 -6.18
C LYS A 96 -14.30 -6.08 -5.77
N MET A 97 -14.02 -4.82 -6.08
CA MET A 97 -14.97 -3.72 -5.94
C MET A 97 -16.01 -3.78 -7.07
N THR A 98 -17.12 -4.48 -6.84
CA THR A 98 -18.23 -4.54 -7.80
C THR A 98 -19.06 -3.25 -7.81
N ASN A 99 -18.99 -2.45 -6.75
CA ASN A 99 -19.64 -1.14 -6.69
C ASN A 99 -18.76 -0.07 -7.37
N LYS A 100 -19.20 0.38 -8.55
CA LYS A 100 -18.51 1.39 -9.36
C LYS A 100 -18.25 2.70 -8.59
N ARG A 101 -19.18 3.15 -7.73
CA ARG A 101 -18.96 4.38 -6.94
C ARG A 101 -17.78 4.25 -5.98
N VAL A 102 -17.60 3.07 -5.38
CA VAL A 102 -16.46 2.80 -4.48
C VAL A 102 -15.16 2.83 -5.26
N TRP A 103 -15.14 2.25 -6.46
CA TRP A 103 -13.97 2.30 -7.33
C TRP A 103 -13.64 3.72 -7.76
N ASP A 104 -14.65 4.50 -8.18
CA ASP A 104 -14.47 5.90 -8.60
C ASP A 104 -13.90 6.75 -7.44
N CYS A 105 -14.35 6.51 -6.20
CA CYS A 105 -13.76 7.09 -5.00
C CYS A 105 -12.29 6.71 -4.84
N ALA A 106 -11.95 5.42 -4.91
CA ALA A 106 -10.57 4.97 -4.78
C ALA A 106 -9.66 5.53 -5.89
N ALA A 107 -10.13 5.51 -7.14
CA ALA A 107 -9.40 6.00 -8.32
C ALA A 107 -9.10 7.50 -8.24
N LYS A 108 -10.03 8.30 -7.71
CA LYS A 108 -9.84 9.75 -7.50
C LYS A 108 -8.65 10.07 -6.59
N TYR A 109 -8.43 9.27 -5.54
CA TYR A 109 -7.42 9.55 -4.52
C TYR A 109 -6.13 8.73 -4.67
N LEU A 110 -6.17 7.60 -5.39
CA LEU A 110 -5.00 6.76 -5.72
C LEU A 110 -3.75 7.53 -6.22
N PRO A 111 -3.86 8.52 -7.13
CA PRO A 111 -2.72 9.32 -7.60
C PRO A 111 -2.02 10.12 -6.50
N GLN A 112 -2.73 10.49 -5.44
CA GLN A 112 -2.22 11.33 -4.36
C GLN A 112 -1.46 10.51 -3.32
N VAL A 113 -1.77 9.21 -3.20
CA VAL A 113 -1.10 8.24 -2.32
C VAL A 113 -0.02 7.43 -3.04
N ALA A 114 -0.09 7.31 -4.37
CA ALA A 114 0.95 6.67 -5.16
C ALA A 114 2.23 7.53 -5.13
N ASN A 115 3.38 6.87 -4.95
CA ASN A 115 4.70 7.50 -5.12
C ASN A 115 4.70 8.33 -6.43
N PRO A 116 5.29 9.54 -6.47
CA PRO A 116 5.42 10.35 -7.69
C PRO A 116 5.81 9.56 -8.95
N GLN A 117 6.68 8.55 -8.83
CA GLN A 117 7.08 7.67 -9.94
C GLN A 117 5.95 6.79 -10.51
N TYR A 118 4.87 6.59 -9.75
CA TYR A 118 3.70 5.78 -10.10
C TYR A 118 2.45 6.61 -10.42
N LYS A 119 2.51 7.94 -10.32
CA LYS A 119 1.42 8.86 -10.71
C LYS A 119 0.98 8.75 -12.17
N GLN A 120 1.90 8.34 -13.04
CA GLN A 120 1.65 8.09 -14.47
C GLN A 120 0.85 6.80 -14.76
N TYR A 121 0.50 6.01 -13.74
CA TYR A 121 -0.19 4.71 -13.90
C TYR A 121 -1.57 4.70 -13.23
N THR A 122 -2.12 5.88 -12.99
CA THR A 122 -3.49 6.07 -12.52
C THR A 122 -4.45 6.02 -13.71
N TRP A 123 -5.50 5.20 -13.58
CA TRP A 123 -6.49 4.86 -14.60
C TRP A 123 -7.85 5.41 -14.21
#